data_AF-A0A803LBB5-F1
#
_entry.id   AF-A0A803LBB5-F1
#
_cell.length_a   1.000
_cell.length_b   1.000
_cell.length_c   1.000
_cell.angle_alpha   90.00
_cell.angle_beta   90.00
_cell.angle_gamma   90.00
#
_symmetry.space_group_name_H-M   'P 1'
#
loop_
_entity.id
_entity.type
_entity.pdbx_description
1 polymer ?
#
loop_
_entity_poly.entity_id
_entity_poly.type
_entity_poly.pdbx_seq_one_letter_code
_entity_poly.pdbx_strand_id
1 'polypeptide(L)'
;MIHATLSGMGLEAGSTDETVSVLDELWPLDDIDPVKSKFPCCLVWTPLPVVSWLAPFIGHVGICREDGSILDFSGSNLVTVNDFAFGAVARYYQLDRRQCCFPQNLSKHKCEQRYKHHELGTAISWDDALETSLRHYENKSYNLFTCNCHSFVANCLNRLCYGGSVSWNMINVAAVVLCKGRWVDGMSVLRSFLPFLAVLCLGIYMVGWPFLIALLSFSLMLLAWFVVGTYVVNNILEC
;
A
#
# COMPACT_ATOMS: atom_id res chain seq x y z
N MET A 1 -64.37 18.18 -10.12
CA MET A 1 -63.86 16.81 -9.90
C MET A 1 -63.03 16.44 -11.13
N ILE A 2 -61.89 17.12 -11.32
CA ILE A 2 -60.52 16.59 -11.22
C ILE A 2 -60.39 15.17 -11.79
N HIS A 3 -59.77 15.05 -12.98
CA HIS A 3 -58.72 14.07 -13.20
C HIS A 3 -57.80 14.55 -14.32
N ALA A 4 -56.61 14.97 -13.93
CA ALA A 4 -55.46 15.18 -14.80
C ALA A 4 -54.84 13.82 -15.15
N THR A 5 -54.38 13.64 -16.39
CA THR A 5 -53.48 12.55 -16.78
C THR A 5 -52.28 13.18 -17.47
N LEU A 6 -51.17 13.26 -16.72
CA LEU A 6 -49.83 13.59 -17.20
C LEU A 6 -49.26 12.36 -17.91
N SER A 7 -48.96 12.48 -19.20
CA SER A 7 -48.08 11.55 -19.90
C SER A 7 -46.69 12.16 -19.94
N GLY A 8 -45.80 11.66 -19.06
CA GLY A 8 -44.38 11.92 -19.12
C GLY A 8 -43.70 10.84 -19.96
N MET A 9 -42.97 11.25 -20.98
CA MET A 9 -42.10 10.37 -21.77
C MET A 9 -40.77 11.10 -22.01
N GLY A 10 -39.67 10.42 -21.68
CA GLY A 10 -38.31 10.80 -22.09
C GLY A 10 -37.33 11.10 -20.96
N LEU A 11 -36.99 10.09 -20.15
CA LEU A 11 -35.72 10.05 -19.42
C LEU A 11 -34.67 9.51 -20.41
N GLU A 12 -33.86 10.39 -21.01
CA GLU A 12 -32.65 9.96 -21.71
C GLU A 12 -31.51 9.74 -20.71
N ALA A 13 -30.89 8.57 -20.84
CA ALA A 13 -29.87 8.04 -19.95
C ALA A 13 -28.51 8.75 -20.16
N GLY A 14 -28.12 9.59 -19.21
CA GLY A 14 -26.77 10.16 -19.12
C GLY A 14 -25.80 9.22 -18.39
N SER A 15 -25.56 8.00 -18.90
CA SER A 15 -24.64 7.05 -18.23
C SER A 15 -23.44 6.60 -19.07
N THR A 16 -23.25 7.11 -20.28
CA THR A 16 -22.12 6.71 -21.15
C THR A 16 -21.06 7.79 -21.35
N ASP A 17 -21.33 9.04 -20.97
CA ASP A 17 -20.45 10.20 -21.29
C ASP A 17 -19.43 10.52 -20.17
N GLU A 18 -19.76 10.26 -18.90
CA GLU A 18 -18.87 10.59 -17.75
C GLU A 18 -17.80 9.53 -17.43
N THR A 19 -17.91 8.33 -18.00
CA THR A 19 -16.91 7.27 -17.83
C THR A 19 -15.77 7.40 -18.83
N VAL A 20 -16.03 8.02 -19.98
CA VAL A 20 -15.03 8.26 -21.03
C VAL A 20 -14.13 9.44 -20.67
N SER A 21 -14.65 10.51 -20.04
CA SER A 21 -13.86 11.73 -19.78
C SER A 21 -12.71 11.55 -18.78
N VAL A 22 -12.86 10.70 -17.75
CA VAL A 22 -11.82 10.50 -16.72
C VAL A 22 -10.70 9.56 -17.18
N LEU A 23 -11.00 8.64 -18.10
CA LEU A 23 -10.01 7.70 -18.65
C LEU A 23 -9.08 8.36 -19.68
N ASP A 24 -9.56 9.40 -20.37
CA ASP A 24 -8.76 10.22 -21.29
C ASP A 24 -7.87 11.27 -20.56
N GLU A 25 -8.08 11.52 -19.27
CA GLU A 25 -7.29 12.50 -18.48
C GLU A 25 -6.00 11.90 -17.85
N LEU A 26 -5.89 10.58 -17.76
CA LEU A 26 -4.69 9.94 -17.18
C LEU A 26 -3.58 9.84 -18.24
N TRP A 27 -2.53 10.65 -18.11
CA TRP A 27 -1.36 10.54 -18.98
C TRP A 27 -0.71 9.14 -18.87
N PRO A 28 -0.11 8.61 -19.94
CA PRO A 28 0.56 7.31 -19.89
C PRO A 28 1.70 7.33 -18.86
N LEU A 29 1.86 6.24 -18.11
CA LEU A 29 3.00 6.06 -17.22
C LEU A 29 4.21 5.62 -18.03
N ASP A 30 5.40 6.04 -17.59
CA ASP A 30 6.66 5.47 -18.08
C ASP A 30 6.76 3.98 -17.74
N ASP A 31 7.59 3.27 -18.50
CA ASP A 31 7.92 1.88 -18.20
C ASP A 31 8.67 1.76 -16.87
N ILE A 32 8.45 0.65 -16.18
CA ILE A 32 9.18 0.32 -14.95
C ILE A 32 10.64 0.07 -15.31
N ASP A 33 11.55 0.81 -14.66
CA ASP A 33 12.99 0.73 -14.84
C ASP A 33 13.67 0.43 -13.49
N PRO A 34 13.85 -0.86 -13.14
CA PRO A 34 14.47 -1.25 -11.88
C PRO A 34 15.93 -0.82 -11.75
N VAL A 35 16.63 -0.60 -12.87
CA VAL A 35 18.04 -0.16 -12.87
C VAL A 35 18.15 1.27 -12.38
N LYS A 36 17.18 2.12 -12.73
CA LYS A 36 17.06 3.51 -12.24
C LYS A 36 16.22 3.64 -10.97
N SER A 37 15.78 2.52 -10.39
CA SER A 37 14.85 2.49 -9.24
C SER A 37 13.55 3.26 -9.50
N LYS A 38 13.02 3.21 -10.73
CA LYS A 38 11.78 3.89 -11.13
C LYS A 38 10.63 2.90 -11.28
N PHE A 39 9.60 3.08 -10.44
CA PHE A 39 8.45 2.18 -10.39
C PHE A 39 7.12 2.96 -10.40
N PRO A 40 6.70 3.56 -11.54
CA PRO A 40 5.50 4.39 -11.63
C PRO A 40 4.25 3.75 -11.01
N CYS A 41 3.63 4.44 -10.04
CA CYS A 41 2.44 4.01 -9.31
C CYS A 41 2.53 2.59 -8.70
N CYS A 42 3.70 2.16 -8.26
CA CYS A 42 3.89 0.85 -7.66
C CYS A 42 3.88 0.88 -6.13
N LEU A 43 3.44 -0.23 -5.53
CA LEU A 43 3.93 -0.65 -4.21
C LEU A 43 5.26 -1.34 -4.40
N VAL A 44 6.26 -1.00 -3.59
CA VAL A 44 7.59 -1.62 -3.62
C VAL A 44 7.92 -2.23 -2.28
N TRP A 45 8.74 -3.28 -2.28
CA TRP A 45 9.07 -4.03 -1.07
C TRP A 45 10.50 -4.55 -1.07
N THR A 46 11.14 -4.54 0.09
CA THR A 46 12.45 -5.14 0.35
C THR A 46 12.43 -5.90 1.68
N PRO A 47 13.15 -7.02 1.83
CA PRO A 47 13.29 -7.70 3.11
C PRO A 47 13.93 -6.76 4.15
N LEU A 48 13.38 -6.76 5.36
CA LEU A 48 13.90 -6.00 6.50
C LEU A 48 15.10 -6.76 7.11
N PRO A 49 16.29 -6.14 7.23
CA PRO A 49 17.48 -6.78 7.79
C PRO A 49 17.22 -7.40 9.16
N VAL A 50 17.83 -8.55 9.43
CA VAL A 50 17.69 -9.36 10.66
C VAL A 50 16.30 -9.97 10.85
N VAL A 51 15.23 -9.18 10.77
CA VAL A 51 13.85 -9.65 10.96
C VAL A 51 13.46 -10.66 9.86
N SER A 52 13.75 -10.35 8.59
CA SER A 52 13.47 -11.27 7.48
C SER A 52 14.32 -12.54 7.50
N TRP A 53 15.42 -12.56 8.27
CA TRP A 53 16.23 -13.77 8.43
C TRP A 53 15.53 -14.80 9.33
N LEU A 54 14.56 -14.35 10.14
CA LEU A 54 13.73 -15.21 10.97
C LEU A 54 12.34 -15.43 10.35
N ALA A 55 11.80 -14.42 9.68
CA ALA A 55 10.49 -14.47 9.03
C ALA A 55 10.56 -13.81 7.62
N PRO A 56 10.82 -14.58 6.55
CA PRO A 56 11.22 -14.05 5.24
C PRO A 56 10.12 -13.31 4.48
N PHE A 57 8.89 -13.35 4.98
CA PHE A 57 7.74 -12.60 4.46
C PHE A 57 7.58 -11.21 5.10
N ILE A 58 8.27 -10.93 6.22
CA ILE A 58 8.29 -9.59 6.82
C ILE A 58 9.26 -8.73 6.03
N GLY A 59 8.86 -7.50 5.71
CA GLY A 59 9.74 -6.55 5.05
C GLY A 59 9.19 -5.14 5.05
N HIS A 60 9.97 -4.26 4.45
CA HIS A 60 9.69 -2.83 4.33
C HIS A 60 8.94 -2.54 3.04
N VAL A 61 8.00 -1.60 3.08
CA VAL A 61 7.14 -1.26 1.94
C VAL A 61 7.20 0.24 1.64
N GLY A 62 7.16 0.59 0.36
CA GLY A 62 7.02 1.97 -0.10
C GLY A 62 5.90 2.08 -1.14
N ILE A 63 5.48 3.31 -1.43
CA ILE A 63 4.55 3.63 -2.51
C ILE A 63 5.19 4.64 -3.44
N CYS A 64 4.95 4.49 -4.75
CA CYS A 64 5.63 5.31 -5.75
C CYS A 64 4.69 6.33 -6.39
N ARG A 65 5.25 7.49 -6.72
CA ARG A 65 4.62 8.54 -7.52
C ARG A 65 4.44 8.13 -8.99
N GLU A 66 3.77 8.98 -9.75
CA GLU A 66 3.55 8.80 -11.19
C GLU A 66 4.87 8.82 -11.99
N ASP A 67 5.87 9.58 -11.54
CA ASP A 67 7.22 9.62 -12.12
C ASP A 67 8.13 8.44 -11.68
N GLY A 68 7.54 7.48 -10.96
CA GLY A 68 8.22 6.31 -10.41
C GLY A 68 9.09 6.57 -9.19
N SER A 69 9.08 7.78 -8.63
CA SER A 69 9.83 8.09 -7.42
C SER A 69 9.24 7.40 -6.19
N ILE A 70 10.09 6.77 -5.38
CA ILE A 70 9.66 6.00 -4.21
C ILE A 70 9.45 6.92 -3.01
N LEU A 71 8.29 6.85 -2.37
CA LEU A 71 8.03 7.46 -1.07
C LEU A 71 8.11 6.41 0.02
N ASP A 72 8.86 6.75 1.07
CA ASP A 72 9.21 5.81 2.12
C ASP A 72 9.15 6.47 3.49
N PHE A 73 8.30 5.94 4.38
CA PHE A 73 8.33 6.25 5.80
C PHE A 73 9.24 5.25 6.54
N SER A 74 10.50 5.64 6.71
CA SER A 74 11.59 4.76 7.19
C SER A 74 12.03 5.05 8.64
N GLY A 75 11.53 6.12 9.26
CA GLY A 75 11.87 6.49 10.64
C GLY A 75 10.99 7.60 11.19
N SER A 76 11.12 7.90 12.49
CA SER A 76 10.31 8.94 13.14
C SER A 76 10.54 10.29 12.47
N ASN A 77 9.45 10.92 12.05
CA ASN A 77 9.47 12.20 11.32
C ASN A 77 10.31 12.16 10.04
N LEU A 78 10.46 10.97 9.43
CA LEU A 78 11.31 10.77 8.26
C LEU A 78 10.52 10.06 7.16
N VAL A 79 10.02 10.87 6.24
CA VAL A 79 9.53 10.40 4.93
C VAL A 79 10.56 10.80 3.87
N THR A 80 11.19 9.81 3.25
CA THR A 80 12.18 10.03 2.18
C THR A 80 11.54 9.92 0.80
N VAL A 81 12.12 10.64 -0.16
CA VAL A 81 11.74 10.60 -1.58
C VAL A 81 12.95 10.11 -2.35
N ASN A 82 12.80 9.04 -3.14
CA ASN A 82 13.86 8.40 -3.93
C ASN A 82 15.03 7.81 -3.12
N ASP A 83 14.87 7.64 -1.81
CA ASP A 83 15.81 6.92 -0.96
C ASP A 83 15.05 5.84 -0.20
N PHE A 84 14.99 4.64 -0.78
CA PHE A 84 14.27 3.50 -0.22
C PHE A 84 15.15 2.78 0.80
N ALA A 85 14.73 2.82 2.06
CA ALA A 85 15.46 2.27 3.16
C ALA A 85 15.59 0.74 3.07
N PHE A 86 16.61 0.21 3.76
CA PHE A 86 16.86 -1.22 3.91
C PHE A 86 17.26 -1.97 2.62
N GLY A 87 17.53 -1.25 1.53
CA GLY A 87 18.19 -1.74 0.33
C GLY A 87 17.31 -1.67 -0.92
N ALA A 88 17.81 -2.23 -2.03
CA ALA A 88 17.12 -2.19 -3.31
C ALA A 88 15.73 -2.87 -3.27
N VAL A 89 14.82 -2.40 -4.11
CA VAL A 89 13.50 -3.02 -4.29
C VAL A 89 13.67 -4.48 -4.69
N ALA A 90 13.05 -5.39 -3.95
CA ALA A 90 13.07 -6.81 -4.24
C ALA A 90 11.80 -7.26 -4.98
N ARG A 91 10.65 -6.67 -4.60
CA ARG A 91 9.35 -6.92 -5.21
C ARG A 91 8.60 -5.63 -5.48
N TYR A 92 7.78 -5.62 -6.51
CA TYR A 92 6.91 -4.49 -6.82
C TYR A 92 5.54 -4.95 -7.34
N TYR A 93 4.53 -4.12 -7.14
CA TYR A 93 3.18 -4.32 -7.68
C TYR A 93 2.65 -2.98 -8.21
N GLN A 94 2.50 -2.87 -9.53
CA GLN A 94 1.95 -1.67 -10.16
C GLN A 94 0.44 -1.60 -9.92
N LEU A 95 0.01 -0.48 -9.33
CA LEU A 95 -1.39 -0.20 -9.05
C LEU A 95 -2.04 0.45 -10.28
N ASP A 96 -3.30 0.13 -10.52
CA ASP A 96 -4.05 0.71 -11.63
C ASP A 96 -4.76 1.99 -11.14
N ARG A 97 -4.29 3.15 -11.61
CA ARG A 97 -4.86 4.46 -11.26
C ARG A 97 -6.36 4.58 -11.58
N ARG A 98 -6.90 3.76 -12.49
CA ARG A 98 -8.34 3.73 -12.79
C ARG A 98 -9.19 3.22 -11.63
N GLN A 99 -8.57 2.55 -10.66
CA GLN A 99 -9.21 2.10 -9.43
C GLN A 99 -9.21 3.17 -8.33
N CYS A 100 -8.59 4.32 -8.56
CA CYS A 100 -8.62 5.46 -7.65
C CYS A 100 -9.89 6.30 -7.88
N CYS A 101 -10.27 7.04 -6.84
CA CYS A 101 -11.31 8.05 -6.92
C CYS A 101 -10.66 9.43 -6.74
N PHE A 102 -10.75 10.30 -7.74
CA PHE A 102 -10.25 11.69 -7.70
C PHE A 102 -11.40 12.70 -7.86
N PRO A 103 -12.32 12.79 -6.89
CA PRO A 103 -13.51 13.62 -7.04
C PRO A 103 -13.20 15.07 -6.67
N GLN A 104 -13.56 16.01 -7.54
CA GLN A 104 -13.46 17.44 -7.23
C GLN A 104 -14.51 17.90 -6.20
N ASN A 105 -15.61 17.16 -6.07
CA ASN A 105 -16.70 17.44 -5.13
C ASN A 105 -17.48 16.17 -4.80
N LEU A 106 -18.33 16.25 -3.76
CA LEU A 106 -19.07 15.10 -3.22
C LEU A 106 -19.95 14.38 -4.26
N SER A 107 -20.51 15.13 -5.23
CA SER A 107 -21.35 14.59 -6.30
C SER A 107 -20.58 13.74 -7.34
N LYS A 108 -19.26 13.95 -7.48
CA LYS A 108 -18.42 13.26 -8.47
C LYS A 108 -17.73 11.99 -7.93
N HIS A 109 -17.94 11.61 -6.66
CA HIS A 109 -17.37 10.38 -6.12
C HIS A 109 -17.97 9.15 -6.81
N LYS A 110 -17.10 8.27 -7.33
CA LYS A 110 -17.47 6.95 -7.87
C LYS A 110 -17.39 5.83 -6.82
N CYS A 111 -16.82 6.13 -5.65
CA CYS A 111 -16.65 5.16 -4.57
C CYS A 111 -17.90 5.03 -3.68
N GLU A 112 -18.17 3.81 -3.21
CA GLU A 112 -19.31 3.52 -2.31
C GLU A 112 -19.23 4.32 -0.99
N GLN A 113 -18.02 4.59 -0.51
CA GLN A 113 -17.76 5.25 0.77
C GLN A 113 -17.53 6.77 0.65
N ARG A 114 -18.27 7.45 -0.24
CA ARG A 114 -18.06 8.87 -0.62
C ARG A 114 -17.93 9.86 0.55
N TYR A 115 -18.73 9.72 1.60
CA TYR A 115 -18.70 10.63 2.75
C TYR A 115 -17.40 10.48 3.55
N LYS A 116 -17.01 9.24 3.87
CA LYS A 116 -15.75 8.96 4.58
C LYS A 116 -14.53 9.35 3.76
N HIS A 117 -14.59 9.11 2.45
CA HIS A 117 -13.52 9.53 1.54
C HIS A 117 -13.36 11.05 1.51
N HIS A 118 -14.47 11.79 1.47
CA HIS A 118 -14.43 13.25 1.54
C HIS A 118 -13.86 13.76 2.87
N GLU A 119 -14.18 13.14 4.00
CA GLU A 119 -13.60 13.50 5.33
C GLU A 119 -12.09 13.31 5.41
N LEU A 120 -11.54 12.29 4.74
CA LEU A 120 -10.09 12.07 4.64
C LEU A 120 -9.38 13.12 3.78
N GLY A 121 -10.14 13.88 2.98
CA GLY A 121 -9.65 14.81 1.98
C GLY A 121 -9.73 14.22 0.58
N THR A 122 -10.31 14.96 -0.37
CA THR A 122 -10.42 14.53 -1.77
C THR A 122 -9.17 14.94 -2.53
N ALA A 123 -8.30 13.97 -2.81
CA ALA A 123 -7.16 14.19 -3.68
C ALA A 123 -7.61 14.47 -5.13
N ILE A 124 -6.92 15.40 -5.78
CA ILE A 124 -7.19 15.74 -7.19
C ILE A 124 -6.38 14.89 -8.18
N SER A 125 -5.30 14.26 -7.72
CA SER A 125 -4.46 13.36 -8.50
C SER A 125 -3.79 12.31 -7.62
N TRP A 126 -3.09 11.35 -8.23
CA TRP A 126 -2.32 10.33 -7.51
C TRP A 126 -1.25 10.97 -6.63
N ASP A 127 -0.39 11.81 -7.23
CA ASP A 127 0.72 12.45 -6.54
C ASP A 127 0.23 13.44 -5.46
N ASP A 128 -0.90 14.11 -5.66
CA ASP A 128 -1.52 14.99 -4.66
C ASP A 128 -1.98 14.22 -3.40
N ALA A 129 -2.56 13.02 -3.60
CA ALA A 129 -2.91 12.14 -2.50
C ALA A 129 -1.68 11.71 -1.69
N LEU A 130 -0.62 11.31 -2.39
CA LEU A 130 0.63 10.86 -1.79
C LEU A 130 1.35 12.00 -1.04
N GLU A 131 1.39 13.18 -1.63
CA GLU A 131 1.96 14.39 -1.01
C GLU A 131 1.21 14.76 0.27
N THR A 132 -0.12 14.64 0.28
CA THR A 132 -0.93 14.87 1.48
C THR A 132 -0.65 13.83 2.57
N SER A 133 -0.49 12.56 2.20
CA SER A 133 -0.05 11.51 3.14
C SER A 133 1.35 11.77 3.68
N LEU A 134 2.29 12.20 2.83
CA LEU A 134 3.65 12.54 3.22
C LEU A 134 3.64 13.61 4.31
N ARG A 135 2.97 14.75 4.08
CA ARG A 135 2.84 15.83 5.08
C ARG A 135 2.17 15.38 6.37
N HIS A 136 1.21 14.46 6.28
CA HIS A 136 0.57 13.89 7.46
C HIS A 136 1.54 13.03 8.30
N TYR A 137 2.50 12.36 7.66
CA TYR A 137 3.48 11.48 8.30
C TYR A 137 4.80 12.16 8.67
N GLU A 138 5.09 13.36 8.15
CA GLU A 138 6.29 14.14 8.48
C GLU A 138 6.49 14.38 9.98
N ASN A 139 5.43 14.38 10.79
CA ASN A 139 5.49 14.59 12.24
C ASN A 139 5.07 13.36 13.06
N LYS A 140 5.01 12.18 12.44
CA LYS A 140 4.60 10.94 13.11
C LYS A 140 5.82 10.19 13.66
N SER A 141 5.71 9.72 14.90
CA SER A 141 6.71 8.86 15.53
C SER A 141 6.62 7.45 14.96
N TYR A 142 7.74 6.94 14.44
CA TYR A 142 7.80 5.59 13.87
C TYR A 142 7.75 4.54 14.98
N ASN A 143 6.85 3.58 14.81
CA ASN A 143 6.75 2.39 15.62
C ASN A 143 6.57 1.19 14.69
N LEU A 144 7.47 0.21 14.80
CA LEU A 144 7.50 -0.98 13.94
C LEU A 144 6.15 -1.71 13.84
N PHE A 145 5.31 -1.67 14.88
CA PHE A 145 4.08 -2.46 14.94
C PHE A 145 2.80 -1.67 14.68
N THR A 146 2.78 -0.37 14.97
CA THR A 146 1.54 0.43 14.96
C THR A 146 1.58 1.60 13.99
N CYS A 147 2.73 2.24 13.81
CA CYS A 147 2.90 3.42 12.97
C CYS A 147 4.19 3.27 12.14
N ASN A 148 4.08 2.56 11.02
CA ASN A 148 5.21 2.10 10.23
C ASN A 148 4.97 2.36 8.73
N CYS A 149 5.87 1.85 7.90
CA CYS A 149 5.77 1.96 6.45
C CYS A 149 4.47 1.38 5.86
N HIS A 150 3.92 0.29 6.43
CA HIS A 150 2.65 -0.28 5.98
C HIS A 150 1.47 0.62 6.35
N SER A 151 1.48 1.29 7.51
CA SER A 151 0.42 2.24 7.88
C SER A 151 0.46 3.49 7.00
N PHE A 152 1.67 3.96 6.67
CA PHE A 152 1.87 5.05 5.70
C PHE A 152 1.29 4.71 4.33
N VAL A 153 1.64 3.55 3.77
CA VAL A 153 1.10 3.10 2.48
C VAL A 153 -0.41 2.89 2.55
N ALA A 154 -0.94 2.35 3.66
CA ALA A 154 -2.38 2.20 3.85
C ALA A 154 -3.10 3.56 3.87
N ASN A 155 -2.51 4.58 4.53
CA ASN A 155 -3.04 5.95 4.53
C ASN A 155 -3.10 6.51 3.10
N CYS A 156 -2.03 6.32 2.31
CA CYS A 156 -1.99 6.72 0.90
C CYS A 156 -3.14 6.08 0.10
N LEU A 157 -3.31 4.75 0.22
CA LEU A 157 -4.36 4.01 -0.49
C LEU A 157 -5.78 4.44 -0.05
N ASN A 158 -5.95 4.78 1.23
CA ASN A 158 -7.22 5.31 1.75
C ASN A 158 -7.55 6.69 1.18
N ARG A 159 -6.56 7.59 1.05
CA ARG A 159 -6.76 8.90 0.40
C ARG A 159 -7.10 8.78 -1.08
N LEU A 160 -6.53 7.78 -1.74
CA LEU A 160 -6.85 7.44 -3.14
C LEU A 160 -8.21 6.75 -3.29
N CYS A 161 -8.84 6.32 -2.20
CA CYS A 161 -9.96 5.38 -2.18
C CYS A 161 -9.73 4.20 -3.14
N TYR A 162 -8.51 3.65 -3.11
CA TYR A 162 -8.07 2.67 -4.10
C TYR A 162 -8.94 1.41 -4.04
N GLY A 163 -9.49 1.00 -5.18
CA GLY A 163 -10.43 -0.13 -5.26
C GLY A 163 -11.79 0.17 -4.61
N GLY A 164 -12.16 1.45 -4.49
CA GLY A 164 -13.44 1.89 -3.90
C GLY A 164 -13.52 1.80 -2.38
N SER A 165 -12.40 1.56 -1.70
CA SER A 165 -12.33 1.37 -0.24
C SER A 165 -11.48 2.44 0.44
N VAL A 166 -11.94 2.91 1.60
CA VAL A 166 -11.14 3.74 2.54
C VAL A 166 -10.75 2.99 3.81
N SER A 167 -10.72 1.65 3.76
CA SER A 167 -10.41 0.78 4.89
C SER A 167 -9.14 -0.07 4.67
N TRP A 168 -8.20 0.44 3.88
CA TRP A 168 -6.84 -0.10 3.80
C TRP A 168 -6.16 -0.01 5.16
N ASN A 169 -5.44 -1.06 5.50
CA ASN A 169 -4.67 -1.20 6.73
C ASN A 169 -3.37 -1.96 6.42
N MET A 170 -2.52 -2.12 7.44
CA MET A 170 -1.20 -2.72 7.30
C MET A 170 -1.24 -4.18 6.77
N ILE A 171 -2.23 -4.96 7.19
CA ILE A 171 -2.40 -6.37 6.78
C ILE A 171 -2.75 -6.45 5.29
N ASN A 172 -3.67 -5.60 4.84
CA ASN A 172 -4.10 -5.59 3.44
C ASN A 172 -2.95 -5.18 2.50
N VAL A 173 -2.14 -4.20 2.92
CA VAL A 173 -0.93 -3.78 2.19
C VAL A 173 0.07 -4.93 2.10
N ALA A 174 0.39 -5.57 3.24
CA ALA A 174 1.28 -6.72 3.28
C ALA A 174 0.79 -7.87 2.36
N ALA A 175 -0.51 -8.17 2.39
CA ALA A 175 -1.10 -9.21 1.55
C ALA A 175 -0.99 -8.89 0.05
N VAL A 176 -1.23 -7.65 -0.37
CA VAL A 176 -1.09 -7.26 -1.79
C VAL A 176 0.35 -7.42 -2.25
N VAL A 177 1.31 -6.90 -1.48
CA VAL A 177 2.73 -6.96 -1.83
C VAL A 177 3.23 -8.41 -1.90
N LEU A 178 2.85 -9.25 -0.93
CA LEU A 178 3.32 -10.64 -0.87
C LEU A 178 2.64 -11.56 -1.89
N CYS A 179 1.34 -11.39 -2.12
CA CYS A 179 0.58 -12.29 -2.99
C CYS A 179 0.55 -11.83 -4.46
N LYS A 180 0.59 -10.51 -4.72
CA LYS A 180 0.50 -9.95 -6.08
C LYS A 180 1.81 -9.34 -6.58
N GLY A 181 2.78 -9.07 -5.69
CA GLY A 181 4.06 -8.50 -6.07
C GLY A 181 4.87 -9.42 -6.98
N ARG A 182 5.53 -8.83 -7.97
CA ARG A 182 6.48 -9.49 -8.87
C ARG A 182 7.90 -9.25 -8.36
N TRP A 183 8.77 -10.24 -8.50
CA TRP A 183 10.19 -10.08 -8.21
C TRP A 183 10.85 -9.22 -9.29
N VAL A 184 11.77 -8.35 -8.89
CA VAL A 184 12.57 -7.54 -9.84
C VAL A 184 13.41 -8.44 -10.74
N ASP A 185 14.13 -9.38 -10.14
CA ASP A 185 14.96 -10.36 -10.83
C ASP A 185 15.24 -11.57 -9.92
N GLY A 186 15.95 -12.57 -10.46
CA GLY A 186 16.37 -13.74 -9.68
C GLY A 186 17.36 -13.41 -8.55
N MET A 187 18.16 -12.36 -8.71
CA MET A 187 19.10 -11.91 -7.66
C MET A 187 18.34 -11.38 -6.43
N SER A 188 17.21 -10.71 -6.65
CA SER A 188 16.32 -10.19 -5.62
C SER A 188 15.68 -11.31 -4.81
N VAL A 189 15.29 -12.40 -5.48
CA VAL A 189 14.81 -13.62 -4.81
C VAL A 189 15.93 -14.18 -3.93
N LEU A 190 17.11 -14.39 -4.50
CA LEU A 190 18.26 -14.96 -3.78
C LEU A 190 18.61 -14.11 -2.55
N ARG A 191 18.79 -12.80 -2.72
CA ARG A 191 19.09 -11.87 -1.62
C ARG A 191 18.04 -11.89 -0.51
N SER A 192 16.77 -12.11 -0.85
CA SER A 192 15.68 -12.10 0.12
C SER A 192 15.60 -13.37 0.96
N PHE A 193 15.93 -14.54 0.39
CA PHE A 193 15.80 -15.82 1.09
C PHE A 193 17.12 -16.42 1.58
N LEU A 194 18.26 -16.04 0.99
CA LEU A 194 19.57 -16.60 1.36
C LEU A 194 19.90 -16.41 2.86
N PRO A 195 19.71 -15.23 3.48
CA PRO A 195 19.99 -15.08 4.90
C PRO A 195 19.10 -15.96 5.79
N PHE A 196 17.83 -16.10 5.45
CA PHE A 196 16.90 -17.00 6.14
C PHE A 196 17.35 -18.45 6.03
N LEU A 197 17.72 -18.91 4.83
CA LEU A 197 18.23 -20.27 4.62
C LEU A 197 19.53 -20.52 5.39
N ALA A 198 20.44 -19.55 5.46
CA ALA A 198 21.67 -19.67 6.23
C ALA A 198 21.39 -19.82 7.73
N VAL A 199 20.52 -18.98 8.29
CA VAL A 199 20.08 -19.07 9.70
C VAL A 199 19.38 -20.39 9.98
N LEU A 200 18.52 -20.84 9.05
CA LEU A 200 17.81 -22.11 9.14
C LEU A 200 18.79 -23.30 9.20
N CYS A 201 19.72 -23.37 8.26
CA CYS A 201 20.72 -24.44 8.21
C CYS A 201 21.62 -24.43 9.45
N LEU A 202 22.10 -23.25 9.87
CA LEU A 202 22.95 -23.13 11.05
C LEU A 202 22.20 -23.52 12.34
N GLY A 203 20.94 -23.07 12.49
CA GLY A 203 20.11 -23.40 13.63
C GLY A 203 19.82 -24.90 13.74
N ILE A 204 19.48 -25.55 12.61
CA ILE A 204 19.31 -27.01 12.55
C ILE A 204 20.63 -27.71 12.88
N TYR A 205 21.77 -27.25 12.36
CA TYR A 205 23.07 -27.85 12.63
C TYR A 205 23.47 -27.77 14.13
N MET A 206 23.26 -26.61 14.76
CA MET A 206 23.69 -26.37 16.15
C MET A 206 22.72 -26.93 17.20
N VAL A 207 21.40 -26.90 16.92
CA VAL A 207 20.34 -27.18 17.93
C VAL A 207 19.46 -28.37 17.53
N GLY A 208 19.38 -28.70 16.24
CA GLY A 208 18.51 -29.75 15.71
C GLY A 208 17.06 -29.29 15.51
N TRP A 209 16.14 -30.26 15.44
CA TRP A 209 14.71 -30.02 15.19
C TRP A 209 14.01 -29.02 16.14
N PRO A 210 14.37 -28.92 17.44
CA PRO A 210 13.77 -27.91 18.33
C PRO A 210 13.91 -26.47 17.83
N PHE A 211 14.95 -26.17 17.05
CA PHE A 211 15.13 -24.86 16.43
C PHE A 211 13.96 -24.49 15.51
N LEU A 212 13.45 -25.46 14.74
CA LEU A 212 12.31 -25.23 13.83
C LEU A 212 11.04 -24.86 14.60
N ILE A 213 10.82 -25.52 15.73
CA ILE A 213 9.67 -25.25 16.61
C ILE A 213 9.80 -23.83 17.19
N ALA A 214 10.99 -23.46 17.67
CA ALA A 214 11.24 -22.12 18.19
C ALA A 214 11.06 -21.04 17.12
N LEU A 215 11.59 -21.27 15.91
CA LEU A 215 11.48 -20.34 14.78
C LEU A 215 10.01 -20.16 14.33
N LEU A 216 9.26 -21.25 14.23
CA LEU A 216 7.84 -21.21 13.90
C LEU A 216 7.04 -20.49 14.98
N SER A 217 7.28 -20.80 16.26
CA SER A 217 6.62 -20.14 17.39
C SER A 217 6.88 -18.64 17.40
N PHE A 218 8.14 -18.23 17.22
CA PHE A 218 8.53 -16.82 17.12
C PHE A 218 7.84 -16.12 15.94
N SER A 219 7.82 -16.75 14.76
CA SER A 219 7.19 -16.20 13.56
C SER A 219 5.67 -16.02 13.73
N LEU A 220 5.00 -17.03 14.33
CA LEU A 220 3.56 -16.96 14.62
C LEU A 220 3.26 -15.87 15.66
N MET A 221 4.11 -15.71 16.68
CA MET A 221 3.97 -14.66 17.68
C MET A 221 4.09 -13.27 17.05
N LEU A 222 5.07 -13.05 16.16
CA LEU A 222 5.21 -11.79 15.42
C LEU A 222 3.99 -11.51 14.54
N LEU A 223 3.49 -12.51 13.82
CA LEU A 223 2.31 -12.37 12.97
C LEU A 223 1.06 -12.07 13.81
N ALA A 224 0.85 -12.79 14.90
CA ALA A 224 -0.25 -12.57 15.82
C ALA A 224 -0.21 -11.15 16.39
N TRP A 225 0.97 -10.69 16.82
CA TRP A 225 1.14 -9.31 17.30
C TRP A 225 0.87 -8.28 16.21
N PHE A 226 1.31 -8.52 14.97
CA PHE A 226 1.03 -7.62 13.85
C PHE A 226 -0.48 -7.49 13.55
N VAL A 227 -1.21 -8.61 13.62
CA VAL A 227 -2.68 -8.62 13.49
C VAL A 227 -3.34 -7.87 14.65
N VAL A 228 -2.97 -8.19 15.90
CA VAL A 228 -3.52 -7.53 17.09
C VAL A 228 -3.19 -6.03 17.09
N GLY A 229 -1.97 -5.65 16.75
CA GLY A 229 -1.53 -4.28 16.60
C GLY A 229 -2.38 -3.52 15.58
N THR A 230 -2.64 -4.14 14.42
CA THR A 230 -3.45 -3.53 13.36
C THR A 230 -4.92 -3.33 13.75
N TYR A 231 -5.57 -4.32 14.37
CA TYR A 231 -7.02 -4.28 14.58
C TYR A 231 -7.45 -3.82 15.97
N VAL A 232 -6.58 -3.94 16.97
CA VAL A 232 -6.90 -3.60 18.36
C VAL A 232 -6.18 -2.33 18.77
N VAL A 233 -4.85 -2.27 18.56
CA VAL A 233 -4.03 -1.17 19.10
C VAL A 233 -4.10 0.07 18.22
N ASN A 234 -4.08 -0.05 16.90
CA ASN A 234 -4.18 1.12 16.00
C ASN A 234 -5.53 1.84 16.07
N ASN A 235 -6.60 1.15 16.46
CA ASN A 235 -7.88 1.81 16.76
C ASN A 235 -7.81 2.69 18.02
N ILE A 236 -6.75 2.54 18.85
CA ILE A 236 -6.54 3.29 20.09
C ILE A 236 -5.42 4.33 19.93
N LEU A 237 -4.36 3.98 19.20
CA LEU A 237 -3.22 4.85 18.90
C LEU A 237 -3.33 5.29 17.44
N GLU A 238 -3.83 6.51 17.22
CA GLU A 238 -3.86 7.11 15.89
C GLU A 238 -2.44 7.33 15.36
N CYS A 239 -1.97 6.38 14.56
CA CYS A 239 -1.21 6.73 13.37
C CYS A 239 -2.23 7.21 12.32
#